data_AF-A0A8X6I220-F1
#
_entry.id   AF-A0A8X6I220-F1
#
_cell.length_a   1.000
_cell.length_b   1.000
_cell.length_c   1.000
_cell.angle_alpha   90.00
_cell.angle_beta   90.00
_cell.angle_gamma   90.00
#
_symmetry.space_group_name_H-M   'P 1'
#
loop_
_entity.id
_entity.type
_entity.pdbx_description
1 polymer ?
#
loop_
_entity_poly.entity_id
_entity_poly.type
_entity_poly.pdbx_seq_one_letter_code
_entity_poly.pdbx_strand_id
1 'polypeptide(L)'
;MFLDSNLMDIIVKETNNYAEQERKANRAKISRCSRSKKWIPTNDREMKLFFGLIILQGIVRKPNQAIFWSHRRILHTPLYSKVMPVNRFILLFRYLHFCNNEAEKKMIFQIQNFGNL
;
A
#
# COMPACT_ATOMS: atom_id res chain seq x y z
N MET A 1 19.47 -8.89 -4.08
CA MET A 1 18.65 -8.57 -2.90
C MET A 1 17.21 -9.00 -3.21
N PHE A 2 16.44 -9.50 -2.23
CA PHE A 2 15.09 -10.06 -2.43
C PHE A 2 14.03 -9.04 -2.91
N LEU A 3 14.36 -7.75 -2.86
CA LEU A 3 13.63 -6.66 -3.50
C LEU A 3 14.57 -6.05 -4.54
N ASP A 4 14.60 -6.63 -5.74
CA ASP A 4 15.39 -6.08 -6.83
C ASP A 4 14.84 -4.72 -7.28
N SER A 5 15.68 -3.89 -7.89
CA SER A 5 15.31 -2.53 -8.28
C SER A 5 14.16 -2.52 -9.31
N ASN A 6 14.14 -3.48 -10.23
CA ASN A 6 13.11 -3.52 -11.29
C ASN A 6 11.74 -3.84 -10.69
N LEU A 7 11.67 -4.82 -9.78
CA LEU A 7 10.45 -5.15 -9.05
C LEU A 7 9.97 -3.95 -8.21
N MET A 8 10.89 -3.26 -7.53
CA MET A 8 10.53 -2.09 -6.74
C MET A 8 9.98 -0.95 -7.60
N ASP A 9 10.56 -0.71 -8.77
CA ASP A 9 10.07 0.29 -9.71
C ASP A 9 8.65 -0.03 -10.19
N ILE A 10 8.37 -1.31 -10.48
CA ILE A 10 7.03 -1.78 -10.83
C ILE A 10 6.06 -1.54 -9.67
N ILE A 11 6.40 -1.97 -8.46
CA ILE A 11 5.53 -1.81 -7.29
C ILE A 11 5.23 -0.33 -7.02
N VAL A 12 6.26 0.52 -7.07
CA VAL A 12 6.11 1.98 -6.86
C VAL A 12 5.18 2.57 -7.91
N LYS A 13 5.42 2.25 -9.19
CA LYS A 13 4.60 2.74 -10.30
C LYS A 13 3.15 2.30 -10.14
N GLU A 14 2.89 1.01 -9.95
CA GLU A 14 1.53 0.49 -9.91
C GLU A 14 0.78 0.89 -8.63
N THR A 15 1.47 1.02 -7.50
CA THR A 15 0.89 1.57 -6.26
C THR A 15 0.45 3.02 -6.46
N ASN A 16 1.27 3.85 -7.11
CA ASN A 16 0.93 5.24 -7.41
C ASN A 16 -0.25 5.34 -8.40
N ASN A 17 -0.23 4.55 -9.47
CA ASN A 17 -1.30 4.48 -10.46
C ASN A 17 -2.63 4.09 -9.81
N TYR A 18 -2.63 3.01 -9.01
CA TYR A 18 -3.85 2.52 -8.36
C TYR A 18 -4.42 3.56 -7.39
N ALA A 19 -3.57 4.22 -6.60
CA ALA A 19 -4.02 5.28 -5.69
C ALA A 19 -4.71 6.43 -6.43
N GLU A 20 -4.19 6.84 -7.59
CA GLU A 20 -4.84 7.85 -8.42
C GLU A 20 -6.16 7.37 -9.01
N GLN A 21 -6.18 6.16 -9.57
CA GLN A 21 -7.38 5.58 -10.18
C GLN A 21 -8.51 5.46 -9.16
N GLU A 22 -8.25 4.88 -7.98
CA GLU A 22 -9.24 4.73 -6.91
C GLU A 22 -9.73 6.09 -6.42
N ARG A 23 -8.82 7.05 -6.22
CA ARG A 23 -9.19 8.40 -5.78
C ARG A 23 -10.03 9.16 -6.79
N LYS A 24 -9.74 9.01 -8.09
CA LYS A 24 -10.51 9.61 -9.18
C LYS A 24 -11.90 8.97 -9.27
N ALA A 25 -11.96 7.63 -9.29
CA ALA A 25 -13.22 6.87 -9.36
C ALA A 25 -14.16 7.14 -8.18
N ASN A 26 -13.62 7.30 -6.96
CA ASN A 26 -14.41 7.50 -5.75
C ASN A 26 -14.47 8.96 -5.28
N ARG A 27 -14.09 9.94 -6.10
CA ARG A 27 -13.95 11.36 -5.70
C ARG A 27 -15.18 11.90 -4.96
N ALA A 28 -16.39 11.59 -5.42
CA ALA A 28 -17.65 12.03 -4.82
C ALA A 28 -17.96 11.34 -3.47
N LYS A 29 -17.41 10.14 -3.24
CA LYS A 29 -17.64 9.33 -2.03
C LYS A 29 -16.58 9.54 -0.95
N ILE A 30 -15.44 10.16 -1.29
CA ILE A 30 -14.35 10.39 -0.34
C ILE A 30 -14.74 11.50 0.64
N SER A 31 -15.02 11.10 1.88
CA SER A 31 -15.36 12.01 2.98
C SER A 31 -14.27 13.07 3.22
N ARG A 32 -14.67 14.25 3.74
CA ARG A 32 -13.76 15.39 3.97
C ARG A 32 -12.54 15.02 4.83
N CYS A 33 -12.73 14.14 5.81
CA CYS A 33 -11.69 13.69 6.74
C CYS A 33 -11.01 12.38 6.31
N SER A 34 -11.29 11.87 5.10
CA SER A 34 -10.69 10.63 4.63
C SER A 34 -9.17 10.73 4.53
N ARG A 35 -8.48 9.73 5.11
CA ARG A 35 -7.03 9.57 4.97
C ARG A 35 -6.60 9.52 3.51
N SER A 36 -7.44 8.97 2.63
CA SER A 36 -7.16 8.90 1.19
C SER A 36 -6.82 10.25 0.61
N LYS A 37 -7.39 11.37 1.10
CA LYS A 37 -7.08 12.74 0.64
C LYS A 37 -5.63 13.14 0.88
N LYS A 38 -4.98 12.58 1.90
CA LYS A 38 -3.58 12.83 2.26
C LYS A 38 -2.58 11.96 1.49
N TRP A 39 -3.04 11.20 0.49
CA TRP A 39 -2.15 10.44 -0.37
C TRP A 39 -1.16 11.36 -1.07
N ILE A 40 0.11 10.97 -1.02
CA ILE A 40 1.22 11.48 -1.82
C ILE A 40 1.87 10.29 -2.51
N PRO A 41 2.39 10.45 -3.75
CA PRO A 41 3.09 9.39 -4.44
C PRO A 41 4.25 8.83 -3.60
N THR A 42 4.40 7.51 -3.62
CA THR A 42 5.51 6.79 -2.98
C THR A 42 6.73 6.71 -3.91
N ASN A 43 7.85 6.26 -3.36
CA ASN A 43 9.09 6.00 -4.09
C ASN A 43 9.77 4.71 -3.57
N ASP A 44 10.81 4.27 -4.26
CA ASP A 44 11.56 3.05 -3.95
C ASP A 44 12.04 3.01 -2.48
N ARG A 45 12.64 4.11 -2.00
CA ARG A 45 13.15 4.21 -0.63
C ARG A 45 12.04 4.04 0.41
N GLU A 46 10.91 4.71 0.21
CA GLU A 46 9.76 4.62 1.13
C GLU A 46 9.15 3.22 1.11
N MET A 47 9.01 2.61 -0.07
CA MET A 47 8.47 1.25 -0.19
C MET A 47 9.40 0.20 0.44
N LYS A 48 10.73 0.35 0.33
CA LYS A 48 11.69 -0.52 1.03
C LYS A 48 11.53 -0.42 2.55
N LEU A 49 11.36 0.79 3.09
CA LEU A 49 11.08 0.98 4.52
C LEU A 49 9.75 0.35 4.93
N PHE A 50 8.70 0.52 4.13
CA PHE A 50 7.39 -0.08 4.35
C PHE A 50 7.48 -1.62 4.40
N PHE A 51 8.13 -2.26 3.42
CA PHE A 51 8.34 -3.70 3.43
C PHE A 51 9.23 -4.16 4.59
N GLY A 52 10.25 -3.38 4.95
CA GLY A 52 11.07 -3.64 6.14
C GLY A 52 10.23 -3.70 7.42
N LEU A 53 9.25 -2.79 7.57
CA LEU A 53 8.31 -2.84 8.69
C LEU A 53 7.40 -4.07 8.64
N ILE A 54 6.92 -4.49 7.46
CA ILE A 54 6.12 -5.72 7.31
C ILE A 54 6.94 -6.96 7.71
N ILE A 55 8.18 -7.08 7.22
CA ILE A 55 9.08 -8.19 7.56
C ILE A 55 9.32 -8.21 9.08
N LEU A 56 9.57 -7.04 9.68
CA LEU A 56 9.76 -6.94 11.13
C LEU A 56 8.53 -7.39 11.93
N GLN A 57 7.30 -7.21 11.42
CA GLN A 57 6.08 -7.73 12.06
C GLN A 57 6.02 -9.25 12.09
N GLY A 58 6.73 -9.94 11.18
CA GLY A 58 6.91 -11.39 11.23
C GLY A 58 7.76 -11.85 12.42
N ILE A 59 8.70 -11.01 12.85
CA ILE A 59 9.61 -11.26 13.98
C ILE A 59 8.99 -10.77 15.29
N VAL A 60 8.51 -9.53 15.32
CA VAL A 60 7.85 -8.90 16.47
C VAL A 60 6.35 -9.08 16.33
N ARG A 61 5.79 -10.07 17.01
CA ARG A 61 4.34 -10.33 16.94
C ARG A 61 3.57 -9.50 17.96
N LYS A 62 2.47 -8.88 17.52
CA LYS A 62 1.52 -8.13 18.35
C LYS A 62 0.09 -8.51 17.97
N PRO A 63 -0.87 -8.41 18.90
CA PRO A 63 -2.21 -8.96 18.66
C PRO A 63 -3.03 -8.16 17.64
N ASN A 64 -2.65 -6.92 17.33
CA ASN A 64 -3.23 -6.17 16.21
C ASN A 64 -2.28 -5.10 15.65
N GLN A 65 -2.60 -4.60 14.46
CA GLN A 65 -1.75 -3.66 13.71
C GLN A 65 -1.53 -2.33 14.43
N ALA A 66 -2.53 -1.82 15.14
CA ALA A 66 -2.45 -0.51 15.80
C ALA A 66 -1.45 -0.51 16.96
N ILE A 67 -1.22 -1.67 17.59
CA ILE A 67 -0.31 -1.79 18.74
C ILE A 67 1.15 -1.56 18.32
N PHE A 68 1.52 -1.83 17.07
CA PHE A 68 2.87 -1.52 16.56
C PHE A 68 3.22 -0.03 16.67
N TRP A 69 2.21 0.85 16.60
CA TRP A 69 2.36 2.32 16.73
C TRP A 69 1.87 2.85 18.08
N SER A 70 1.69 2.00 19.09
CA SER A 70 1.23 2.43 20.42
C SER A 70 2.33 3.17 21.17
N HIS A 71 1.98 4.28 21.83
CA HIS A 71 2.86 4.99 22.79
C HIS A 71 2.67 4.51 24.24
N ARG A 72 1.82 3.50 24.48
CA ARG A 72 1.66 2.92 25.82
C ARG A 72 2.95 2.21 26.20
N ARG A 73 3.50 2.53 27.39
CA ARG A 73 4.81 2.03 27.84
C ARG A 73 5.04 0.52 27.62
N ILE A 74 4.08 -0.32 27.99
CA ILE A 74 4.19 -1.79 27.87
C ILE A 74 4.09 -2.31 26.42
N LEU A 75 3.57 -1.51 25.49
CA LEU A 75 3.34 -1.88 24.09
C LEU A 75 4.28 -1.16 23.13
N HIS A 76 5.02 -0.17 23.62
CA HIS A 76 5.78 0.77 22.80
C HIS A 76 6.86 0.06 22.00
N THR A 77 6.88 0.29 20.70
CA THR A 77 7.91 -0.23 19.80
C THR A 77 8.39 0.93 18.93
N PRO A 78 9.32 1.76 19.47
CA PRO A 78 9.64 3.08 18.93
C PRO A 78 10.04 3.09 17.46
N LEU A 79 10.62 1.99 16.98
CA LEU A 79 11.10 1.88 15.60
C LEU A 79 9.99 2.11 14.57
N TYR A 80 8.77 1.62 14.80
CA TYR A 80 7.67 1.73 13.84
C TYR A 80 7.27 3.19 13.61
N SER A 81 7.01 3.94 14.68
CA SER A 81 6.64 5.36 14.57
C SER A 81 7.79 6.25 14.12
N LYS A 82 9.04 5.87 14.43
CA LYS A 82 10.24 6.57 13.95
C LYS A 82 10.49 6.39 12.45
N VAL A 83 10.24 5.19 11.91
CA VAL A 83 10.45 4.88 10.49
C VAL A 83 9.31 5.42 9.63
N MET A 84 8.06 5.23 10.05
CA MET A 84 6.90 5.61 9.25
C MET A 84 5.70 5.92 10.14
N PRO A 85 5.02 7.08 9.96
CA PRO A 85 3.78 7.35 10.69
C PRO A 85 2.67 6.33 10.35
N VAL A 86 1.87 5.93 11.34
CA VAL A 86 0.80 4.91 11.18
C VAL A 86 -0.17 5.21 10.03
N ASN A 87 -0.53 6.49 9.86
CA ASN A 87 -1.43 6.90 8.78
C ASN A 87 -0.80 6.72 7.39
N ARG A 88 0.52 6.92 7.27
CA ARG A 88 1.23 6.68 6.02
C ARG A 88 1.35 5.19 5.74
N PHE A 89 1.69 4.38 6.75
CA PHE A 89 1.70 2.92 6.62
C PHE A 89 0.34 2.38 6.14
N ILE A 90 -0.76 2.83 6.75
CA ILE A 90 -2.11 2.38 6.36
C ILE A 90 -2.44 2.81 4.91
N LEU A 91 -2.00 3.99 4.48
CA LEU A 91 -2.22 4.43 3.10
C LEU A 91 -1.42 3.61 2.10
N LEU A 92 -0.14 3.35 2.38
CA LEU A 92 0.69 2.48 1.54
C LEU A 92 0.12 1.07 1.48
N PHE A 93 -0.32 0.52 2.61
CA PHE A 93 -0.96 -0.80 2.65
C PHE A 93 -2.27 -0.84 1.85
N ARG A 94 -3.10 0.22 1.92
CA ARG A 94 -4.36 0.31 1.16
C ARG A 94 -4.13 0.33 -0.36
N TYR A 95 -3.08 1.03 -0.79
CA TYR A 95 -2.83 1.27 -2.22
C TYR A 95 -1.77 0.36 -2.81
N LEU A 96 -1.16 -0.51 -2.01
CA LEU A 96 -0.14 -1.46 -2.45
C LEU A 96 -0.67 -2.25 -3.63
N HIS A 97 0.05 -2.18 -4.73
CA HIS A 97 -0.35 -2.80 -5.98
C HIS A 97 0.88 -3.24 -6.77
N PHE A 98 0.76 -4.37 -7.48
CA PHE A 98 1.88 -5.05 -8.14
C PHE A 98 1.73 -5.14 -9.65
N CYS A 99 0.52 -4.92 -10.17
CA CYS A 99 0.17 -5.15 -11.58
C CYS A 99 -0.60 -3.94 -12.13
N ASN A 100 -0.73 -3.83 -13.45
CA ASN A 100 -1.56 -2.77 -14.04
C ASN A 100 -3.04 -3.21 -14.07
N ASN A 101 -3.90 -2.51 -13.33
CA ASN A 101 -5.36 -2.76 -13.32
C ASN A 101 -6.04 -2.64 -14.69
N GLU A 102 -5.51 -1.81 -15.61
CA GLU A 102 -6.09 -1.67 -16.95
C GLU A 102 -5.77 -2.88 -17.84
N ALA A 103 -4.60 -3.48 -17.65
CA ALA A 103 -4.23 -4.72 -18.33
C ALA A 103 -5.08 -5.89 -17.84
N GLU A 104 -5.33 -5.97 -16.53
CA GLU A 104 -6.19 -6.99 -15.92
C GLU A 104 -7.64 -6.90 -16.42
N LYS A 105 -8.21 -5.69 -16.45
CA LYS A 105 -9.57 -5.48 -17.00
C LYS A 105 -9.67 -5.86 -18.48
N LYS A 106 -8.64 -5.54 -19.28
CA LYS A 106 -8.58 -5.95 -20.69
C LYS A 106 -8.55 -7.48 -20.84
N MET A 107 -7.78 -8.18 -20.01
CA MET A 107 -7.66 -9.62 -20.07
C MET A 107 -8.97 -10.32 -19.65
N ILE A 108 -9.62 -9.84 -18.58
CA ILE A 108 -10.94 -10.34 -18.16
C ILE A 108 -11.98 -10.11 -19.27
N PHE A 109 -11.99 -8.93 -19.90
CA PHE A 109 -12.89 -8.63 -21.00
C PHE A 109 -12.64 -9.56 -22.20
N GLN A 110 -11.38 -9.85 -22.54
CA GLN A 110 -11.06 -10.80 -23.61
C GLN A 110 -11.56 -12.23 -23.29
N ILE A 111 -11.35 -12.72 -22.07
CA ILE A 111 -11.81 -14.05 -21.65
C ILE A 111 -13.34 -14.15 -21.69
N GLN A 112 -14.05 -13.11 -21.25
CA GLN A 112 -15.52 -13.05 -21.32
C GLN A 112 -16.05 -13.05 -22.77
N ASN A 113 -15.32 -12.44 -23.70
CA ASN A 113 -15.71 -12.45 -25.12
C ASN A 113 -15.35 -13.76 -25.83
N PHE A 114 -14.32 -14.48 -25.37
CA PHE A 114 -13.96 -15.80 -25.91
C PHE A 114 -14.96 -16.90 -25.55
N GLY A 115 -15.65 -16.79 -24.40
CA GLY A 115 -16.68 -17.77 -23.99
C GLY A 115 -18.05 -17.58 -24.66
N ASN A 116 -18.20 -16.57 -25.52
CA ASN A 116 -19.44 -16.28 -26.27
C ASN A 116 -19.33 -16.59 -27.77
N LEU A 117 -18.28 -17.32 -28.18
CA LEU A 117 -18.09 -17.91 -29.51
C LEU A 117 -18.21 -19.44 -29.40
#